data_AF-L1PUZ3-F1
#
_entry.id   AF-L1PUZ3-F1
#
_cell.length_a   1.000
_cell.length_b   1.000
_cell.length_c   1.000
_cell.angle_alpha   90.00
_cell.angle_beta   90.00
_cell.angle_gamma   90.00
#
_symmetry.space_group_name_H-M   'P 1'
#
loop_
_entity.id
_entity.type
_entity.pdbx_description
1 polymer ?
#
loop_
_entity_poly.entity_id
_entity_poly.type
_entity_poly.pdbx_seq_one_letter_code
_entity_poly.pdbx_strand_id
1 'polypeptide(L)'
;MSKASELKRIQHFNLPDSYKEVLTQFEFFCLYEYEGREIELWSFANLFSYISRDYYQWELLKYFSAPNAEHTFTFGSSHDDARLYFDLTDFSVWEYWLDDDSTDKVADSFDKIISKAKLIDKE
;
A
#
# COMPACT_ATOMS: atom_id res chain seq x y z
N MET A 1 19.23 3.99 -0.81
CA MET A 1 18.84 5.09 -1.74
C MET A 1 18.51 6.33 -0.91
N SER A 2 18.42 7.53 -1.50
CA SER A 2 18.05 8.73 -0.72
C SER A 2 16.54 8.99 -0.81
N LYS A 3 15.94 9.54 0.25
CA LYS A 3 14.51 9.92 0.28
C LYS A 3 14.08 10.76 -0.94
N ALA A 4 14.95 11.65 -1.41
CA ALA A 4 14.71 12.46 -2.61
C ALA A 4 14.59 11.63 -3.91
N SER A 5 15.32 10.52 -4.02
CA SER A 5 15.23 9.63 -5.17
C SER A 5 13.94 8.80 -5.17
N GLU A 6 13.48 8.38 -3.99
CA GLU A 6 12.24 7.62 -3.84
C GLU A 6 11.00 8.50 -4.04
N LEU A 7 11.04 9.74 -3.53
CA LEU A 7 10.03 10.75 -3.82
C LEU A 7 9.89 10.99 -5.33
N LYS A 8 11.00 11.08 -6.07
CA LYS A 8 10.92 11.19 -7.52
C LYS A 8 10.28 9.95 -8.14
N ARG A 9 10.59 8.74 -7.68
CA ARG A 9 9.98 7.50 -8.20
C ARG A 9 8.47 7.50 -8.02
N ILE A 10 7.97 7.76 -6.81
CA ILE A 10 6.51 7.70 -6.56
C ILE A 10 5.72 8.71 -7.37
N GLN A 11 6.31 9.86 -7.71
CA GLN A 11 5.67 10.89 -8.53
C GLN A 11 5.42 10.43 -9.98
N HIS A 12 6.13 9.41 -10.47
CA HIS A 12 5.86 8.83 -11.79
C HIS A 12 4.70 7.83 -11.78
N PHE A 13 4.26 7.39 -10.60
CA PHE A 13 3.08 6.53 -10.48
C PHE A 13 1.81 7.40 -10.46
N ASN A 14 0.80 6.96 -11.20
CA ASN A 14 -0.54 7.50 -11.09
C ASN A 14 -1.20 6.87 -9.85
N LEU A 15 -1.05 7.51 -8.69
CA LEU A 15 -1.60 7.10 -7.40
C LEU A 15 -2.30 8.29 -6.74
N PRO A 16 -3.24 8.07 -5.81
CA PRO A 16 -3.94 9.14 -5.10
C PRO A 16 -2.97 10.15 -4.47
N ASP A 17 -3.25 11.44 -4.63
CA ASP A 17 -2.39 12.50 -4.10
C ASP A 17 -2.32 12.49 -2.58
N SER A 18 -3.43 12.16 -1.91
CA SER A 18 -3.49 11.99 -0.47
C SER A 18 -2.58 10.87 0.04
N TYR A 19 -2.51 9.75 -0.68
CA TYR A 19 -1.58 8.67 -0.36
C TYR A 19 -0.13 9.14 -0.49
N LYS A 20 0.19 9.81 -1.61
CA LYS A 20 1.54 10.37 -1.83
C LYS A 20 1.91 11.38 -0.74
N GLU A 21 0.97 12.22 -0.31
CA GLU A 21 1.18 13.18 0.76
C GLU A 21 1.51 12.48 2.07
N VAL A 22 0.67 11.53 2.51
CA VAL A 22 0.88 10.76 3.75
C VAL A 22 2.23 10.03 3.72
N LEU A 23 2.60 9.43 2.60
CA LEU A 23 3.85 8.71 2.42
C LEU A 23 5.10 9.59 2.66
N THR A 24 4.99 10.91 2.53
CA THR A 24 6.09 11.83 2.84
C THR A 24 6.29 12.10 4.34
N GLN A 25 5.30 11.77 5.16
CA GLN A 25 5.18 12.19 6.56
C GLN A 25 5.78 11.22 7.58
N PHE A 26 6.39 10.12 7.12
CA PHE A 26 7.03 9.10 7.95
C PHE A 26 8.27 8.53 7.26
N GLU A 27 9.09 7.76 7.99
CA GLU A 27 10.33 7.16 7.47
C GLU A 27 10.27 5.64 7.45
N PHE A 28 9.63 5.01 8.43
CA PHE A 28 9.59 3.57 8.62
C PHE A 28 8.21 3.00 8.34
N PHE A 29 7.19 3.43 9.08
CA PHE A 29 5.82 2.99 8.91
C PHE A 29 4.82 4.04 9.41
N CYS A 30 3.56 3.88 9.01
CA CYS A 30 2.46 4.66 9.54
C CYS A 30 1.25 3.75 9.72
N LEU A 31 0.73 3.68 10.95
CA LEU A 31 -0.35 2.77 11.34
C LEU A 31 -1.62 3.56 11.64
N TYR A 32 -2.69 3.22 10.93
CA TYR A 32 -4.03 3.72 11.17
C TYR A 32 -4.98 2.62 11.61
N GLU A 33 -6.04 2.99 12.32
CA GLU A 33 -7.22 2.16 12.55
C GLU A 33 -8.40 2.70 11.73
N TYR A 34 -8.99 1.88 10.87
CA TYR A 34 -10.13 2.22 10.01
C TYR A 34 -11.21 1.14 10.06
N GLU A 35 -12.39 1.48 10.59
CA GLU A 35 -13.54 0.56 10.67
C GLU A 35 -13.20 -0.81 11.29
N GLY A 36 -12.33 -0.81 12.32
CA GLY A 36 -11.87 -2.01 13.01
C GLY A 36 -10.72 -2.77 12.34
N ARG A 37 -10.20 -2.27 11.22
CA ARG A 37 -8.99 -2.79 10.55
C ARG A 37 -7.77 -1.95 10.90
N GLU A 38 -6.65 -2.60 11.10
CA GLU A 38 -5.34 -1.94 11.07
C GLU A 38 -4.95 -1.67 9.61
N ILE A 39 -4.35 -0.52 9.35
CA ILE A 39 -3.88 -0.08 8.04
C ILE A 39 -2.44 0.39 8.25
N GLU A 40 -1.50 -0.53 8.09
CA GLU A 40 -0.08 -0.23 8.12
C GLU A 40 0.39 0.16 6.72
N LEU A 41 0.91 1.38 6.58
CA LEU A 41 1.50 1.88 5.35
C LEU A 41 2.99 1.59 5.31
N TRP A 42 3.45 1.01 4.21
CA TRP A 42 4.87 0.81 3.96
C TRP A 42 5.56 2.11 3.57
N SER A 43 6.76 2.33 4.11
CA SER A 43 7.62 3.46 3.73
C SER A 43 8.13 3.36 2.30
N PHE A 44 8.66 4.48 1.80
CA PHE A 44 9.40 4.52 0.55
C PHE A 44 10.48 3.44 0.43
N ALA A 45 11.28 3.28 1.49
CA ALA A 45 12.35 2.30 1.51
C ALA A 45 11.82 0.87 1.36
N ASN A 46 10.68 0.57 2.02
CA ASN A 46 10.04 -0.73 1.91
C ASN A 46 9.43 -0.93 0.51
N LEU A 47 8.56 -0.03 0.05
CA LEU A 47 7.90 -0.10 -1.27
C LEU A 47 8.90 -0.39 -2.40
N PHE A 48 10.05 0.29 -2.38
CA PHE A 48 11.07 0.20 -3.42
C PHE A 48 12.23 -0.76 -3.10
N SER A 49 12.10 -1.55 -2.03
CA SER A 49 12.97 -2.70 -1.80
C SER A 49 12.58 -3.87 -2.70
N TYR A 50 13.54 -4.72 -3.00
CA TYR A 50 13.33 -5.90 -3.83
C TYR A 50 12.76 -7.05 -2.97
N ILE A 51 11.69 -7.68 -3.46
CA ILE A 51 11.26 -9.00 -2.99
C ILE A 51 12.20 -10.06 -3.55
N SER A 52 12.49 -9.94 -4.85
CA SER A 52 13.41 -10.79 -5.60
C SER A 52 14.11 -9.96 -6.68
N ARG A 53 14.93 -10.60 -7.52
CA ARG A 53 15.68 -9.91 -8.58
C ARG A 53 14.79 -9.06 -9.50
N ASP A 54 13.56 -9.50 -9.71
CA ASP A 54 12.67 -8.97 -10.76
C ASP A 54 11.47 -8.20 -10.21
N TYR A 55 11.24 -8.20 -8.89
CA TYR A 55 10.05 -7.61 -8.28
C TYR A 55 10.38 -6.71 -7.09
N TYR A 56 9.76 -5.53 -7.07
CA TYR A 56 9.71 -4.65 -5.89
C TYR A 56 8.56 -5.02 -4.95
N GLN A 57 8.59 -4.52 -3.71
CA GLN A 57 7.50 -4.75 -2.73
C GLN A 57 6.13 -4.27 -3.22
N TRP A 58 6.07 -3.14 -3.93
CA TRP A 58 4.80 -2.68 -4.49
C TRP A 58 4.21 -3.63 -5.57
N GLU A 59 5.02 -4.54 -6.11
CA GLU A 59 4.64 -5.59 -7.09
C GLU A 59 4.33 -6.93 -6.42
N LEU A 60 4.15 -6.97 -5.10
CA LEU A 60 4.00 -8.21 -4.35
C LEU A 60 2.93 -9.14 -4.92
N LEU A 61 1.77 -8.61 -5.31
CA LEU A 61 0.72 -9.43 -5.92
C LEU A 61 1.13 -10.06 -7.26
N LYS A 62 2.01 -9.40 -8.03
CA LYS A 62 2.57 -10.00 -9.26
C LYS A 62 3.51 -11.14 -8.92
N TYR A 63 4.32 -10.96 -7.89
CA TYR A 63 5.23 -12.00 -7.39
C TYR A 63 4.47 -13.27 -6.98
N PHE A 64 3.30 -13.13 -6.34
CA PHE A 64 2.43 -14.26 -5.98
C PHE A 64 1.51 -14.75 -7.11
N SER A 65 1.57 -14.15 -8.31
CA SER A 65 0.66 -14.47 -9.42
C SER A 65 -0.83 -14.33 -9.05
N ALA A 66 -1.15 -13.35 -8.20
CA ALA A 66 -2.52 -13.09 -7.77
C ALA A 66 -3.41 -12.66 -8.95
N PRO A 67 -4.73 -12.91 -8.88
CA PRO A 67 -5.67 -12.41 -9.88
C PRO A 67 -5.58 -10.89 -10.05
N ASN A 68 -5.64 -10.41 -11.29
CA ASN A 68 -5.54 -8.99 -11.65
C ASN A 68 -4.26 -8.25 -11.18
N ALA A 69 -3.20 -8.96 -10.78
CA ALA A 69 -1.99 -8.36 -10.22
C ALA A 69 -1.34 -7.26 -11.09
N GLU A 70 -1.49 -7.32 -12.42
CA GLU A 70 -0.99 -6.30 -13.34
C GLU A 70 -1.61 -4.91 -13.12
N HIS A 71 -2.80 -4.86 -12.54
CA HIS A 71 -3.55 -3.65 -12.22
C HIS A 71 -3.54 -3.33 -10.72
N THR A 72 -2.49 -3.75 -10.00
CA THR A 72 -2.40 -3.51 -8.55
C THR A 72 -1.16 -2.73 -8.17
N PHE A 73 -1.25 -1.99 -7.07
CA PHE A 73 -0.10 -1.43 -6.38
C PHE A 73 -0.22 -1.75 -4.89
N THR A 74 0.63 -2.66 -4.40
CA THR A 74 0.65 -3.06 -2.99
C THR A 74 1.33 -1.95 -2.18
N PHE A 75 0.72 -1.52 -1.09
CA PHE A 75 1.22 -0.38 -0.32
C PHE A 75 1.34 -0.59 1.18
N GLY A 76 0.88 -1.72 1.68
CA GLY A 76 0.73 -1.91 3.11
C GLY A 76 0.20 -3.28 3.49
N SER A 77 -0.14 -3.40 4.77
CA SER A 77 -0.70 -4.61 5.38
C SER A 77 -1.75 -4.24 6.42
N SER A 78 -2.73 -5.12 6.63
CA SER A 78 -3.71 -5.02 7.73
C SER A 78 -3.51 -6.06 8.83
N HIS A 79 -2.65 -7.06 8.60
CA HIS A 79 -2.18 -8.12 9.50
C HIS A 79 -1.10 -8.97 8.78
N ASP A 80 -0.57 -10.00 9.44
CA ASP A 80 0.61 -10.75 8.97
C ASP A 80 0.48 -11.31 7.54
N ASP A 81 -0.67 -11.89 7.21
CA ASP A 81 -0.93 -12.49 5.89
C ASP A 81 -1.75 -11.57 4.95
N ALA A 82 -2.01 -10.33 5.39
CA ALA A 82 -2.76 -9.32 4.66
C ALA A 82 -1.92 -8.39 3.82
N ARG A 83 -2.30 -8.20 2.56
CA ARG A 83 -1.67 -7.17 1.71
C ARG A 83 -2.71 -6.18 1.23
N LEU A 84 -2.49 -4.92 1.58
CA LEU A 84 -3.31 -3.81 1.12
C LEU A 84 -2.80 -3.33 -0.23
N TYR A 85 -3.71 -3.12 -1.16
CA TYR A 85 -3.37 -2.65 -2.50
C TYR A 85 -4.41 -1.67 -3.05
N PHE A 86 -3.95 -0.83 -3.98
CA PHE A 86 -4.83 -0.06 -4.86
C PHE A 86 -5.18 -0.90 -6.08
N ASP A 87 -6.47 -0.96 -6.43
CA ASP A 87 -6.87 -1.28 -7.80
C ASP A 87 -6.53 -0.07 -8.68
N LEU A 88 -5.61 -0.23 -9.62
CA LEU A 88 -5.13 0.86 -10.49
C LEU A 88 -6.18 1.28 -11.55
N THR A 89 -7.32 0.61 -11.63
CA THR A 89 -8.43 0.97 -12.51
C THR A 89 -9.24 2.14 -11.94
N ASP A 90 -9.51 2.13 -10.63
CA ASP A 90 -10.38 3.11 -9.97
C ASP A 90 -9.83 3.69 -8.64
N PHE A 91 -8.65 3.23 -8.21
CA PHE A 91 -7.98 3.57 -6.95
C PHE A 91 -8.75 3.21 -5.68
N SER A 92 -9.67 2.27 -5.77
CA SER A 92 -10.26 1.65 -4.58
C SER A 92 -9.20 0.84 -3.82
N VAL A 93 -9.41 0.72 -2.50
CA VAL A 93 -8.50 0.03 -1.60
C VAL A 93 -9.06 -1.34 -1.28
N TRP A 94 -8.22 -2.34 -1.44
CA TRP A 94 -8.54 -3.74 -1.24
C TRP A 94 -7.51 -4.41 -0.35
N GLU A 95 -7.91 -5.51 0.24
CA GLU A 95 -7.04 -6.43 0.95
C GLU A 95 -6.99 -7.78 0.23
N TYR A 96 -5.80 -8.39 0.18
CA TYR A 96 -5.55 -9.71 -0.40
C TYR A 96 -4.93 -10.62 0.67
N TRP A 97 -5.54 -11.79 0.88
CA TRP A 97 -5.10 -12.83 1.80
C TRP A 97 -4.16 -13.82 1.11
N LEU A 98 -2.93 -13.89 1.62
CA LEU A 98 -1.87 -14.73 1.06
C LEU A 98 -2.07 -16.23 1.28
N ASP A 99 -2.89 -16.62 2.25
CA ASP A 99 -3.11 -18.01 2.64
C ASP A 99 -4.22 -18.70 1.84
N ASP A 100 -5.25 -17.96 1.43
CA ASP A 100 -6.41 -18.50 0.72
C ASP A 100 -6.76 -17.78 -0.60
N ASP A 101 -5.94 -16.82 -1.02
CA ASP A 101 -6.08 -16.00 -2.23
C ASP A 101 -7.38 -15.18 -2.29
N SER A 102 -8.06 -14.99 -1.16
CA SER A 102 -9.29 -14.19 -1.10
C SER A 102 -9.01 -12.68 -1.07
N THR A 103 -10.02 -11.92 -1.47
CA THR A 103 -9.97 -10.45 -1.47
C THR A 103 -11.21 -9.86 -0.85
N ASP A 104 -11.04 -8.73 -0.16
CA ASP A 104 -12.15 -7.91 0.34
C ASP A 104 -11.90 -6.43 0.02
N LYS A 105 -13.00 -5.69 -0.19
CA LYS A 105 -12.93 -4.26 -0.47
C LYS A 105 -12.90 -3.50 0.85
N VAL A 106 -11.79 -2.81 1.12
CA VAL A 106 -11.60 -2.00 2.33
C VAL A 106 -12.29 -0.64 2.19
N ALA A 107 -12.08 0.04 1.06
CA ALA A 107 -12.65 1.37 0.84
C ALA A 107 -12.77 1.71 -0.65
N ASP A 108 -13.68 2.64 -0.97
CA ASP A 108 -13.83 3.14 -2.34
C ASP A 108 -12.68 4.07 -2.77
N SER A 109 -11.91 4.61 -1.81
CA SER A 109 -10.74 5.44 -2.06
C SER A 109 -9.86 5.54 -0.81
N PHE A 110 -8.59 5.93 -0.99
CA PHE A 110 -7.71 6.25 0.12
C PHE A 110 -8.20 7.44 0.96
N ASP A 111 -8.78 8.47 0.31
CA ASP A 111 -9.34 9.64 0.97
C ASP A 111 -10.39 9.27 2.03
N LYS A 112 -11.23 8.28 1.70
CA LYS A 112 -12.24 7.75 2.62
C LYS A 112 -11.58 7.18 3.88
N ILE A 113 -10.48 6.46 3.73
CA ILE A 113 -9.70 5.92 4.85
C ILE A 113 -9.18 7.06 5.71
N ILE A 114 -8.35 7.96 5.16
CA ILE A 114 -7.71 9.02 5.96
C ILE A 114 -8.69 10.01 6.58
N SER A 115 -9.89 10.19 6.01
CA SER A 115 -10.92 11.08 6.57
C SER A 115 -11.59 10.54 7.84
N LYS A 116 -11.58 9.22 8.03
CA LYS A 116 -12.26 8.54 9.15
C LYS A 116 -11.32 7.76 10.06
N ALA A 117 -10.15 7.40 9.57
CA ALA A 117 -9.21 6.58 10.28
C ALA A 117 -8.58 7.35 11.45
N LYS A 118 -8.29 6.63 12.52
CA LYS A 118 -7.54 7.14 13.66
C LYS A 118 -6.07 6.81 13.44
N LEU A 119 -5.19 7.81 13.50
CA LEU A 119 -3.75 7.56 13.54
C LEU A 119 -3.40 6.88 14.87
N ILE A 120 -2.77 5.71 14.81
CA ILE A 120 -2.34 4.94 15.97
C ILE A 120 -0.87 5.21 16.26
N ASP A 121 -0.02 5.08 15.24
CA ASP A 121 1.42 5.26 15.37
C ASP A 121 2.07 5.70 14.05
N LYS A 122 3.23 6.35 14.14
CA LYS A 122 3.98 6.85 12.99
C LYS A 122 5.45 7.07 13.34
N GLU A 123 6.33 6.37 12.64
CA GLU A 123 7.79 6.45 12.80
C GLU A 123 8.50 6.85 11.48
#